data_AF-A0A822B0M4-F1
#
_entry.id   AF-A0A822B0M4-F1
#
_cell.length_a   1.000
_cell.length_b   1.000
_cell.length_c   1.000
_cell.angle_alpha   90.00
_cell.angle_beta   90.00
_cell.angle_gamma   90.00
#
_symmetry.space_group_name_H-M   'P 1'
#
loop_
_entity.id
_entity.type
_entity.pdbx_description
1 polymer ?
#
loop_
_entity_poly.entity_id
_entity_poly.type
_entity_poly.pdbx_seq_one_letter_code
_entity_poly.pdbx_strand_id
1 'polypeptide(L)'
;VNLKDYQQRTHDLFPTLRYNMLVVNYFLNYFVFPREAKQFPHKIVSSAWDLSSSNRSNIITGFSGTNDTQLLLPIDIRQCDLPQLQKTDAIVVNNLLQPENESYQYLPINATSEHILNKIVNYKESINVILDIGALFIDGTNRDIAIKWLNQSNKNKIDYAIYFDSDSIVVCDRQLHHYRFETSPASERLDRCVFYLDEIHTRGTDFRFPSGFQAA
;
A
#
# COMPACT_ATOMS: atom_id res chain seq x y z
N VAL A 1 32.09 -32.32 1.92
CA VAL A 1 31.26 -31.34 1.18
C VAL A 1 32.19 -30.38 0.45
N ASN A 2 32.03 -30.24 -0.87
CA ASN A 2 32.76 -29.25 -1.64
C ASN A 2 32.01 -27.91 -1.63
N LEU A 3 32.52 -26.93 -0.89
CA LEU A 3 31.86 -25.63 -0.75
C LEU A 3 31.91 -24.76 -2.01
N LYS A 4 32.72 -25.12 -3.02
CA LYS A 4 32.78 -24.40 -4.31
C LYS A 4 31.74 -24.90 -5.32
N ASP A 5 31.15 -26.07 -5.08
CA ASP A 5 30.11 -26.62 -5.94
C ASP A 5 28.77 -25.93 -5.65
N TYR A 6 28.17 -25.31 -6.67
CA TYR A 6 26.88 -24.64 -6.53
C TYR A 6 25.73 -25.63 -6.38
N GLN A 7 25.73 -26.72 -7.14
CA GLN A 7 24.64 -27.71 -7.17
C GLN A 7 24.54 -28.42 -5.82
N GLN A 8 25.68 -28.87 -5.28
CA GLN A 8 25.74 -29.53 -3.97
C GLN A 8 25.31 -28.60 -2.82
N ARG A 9 25.62 -27.29 -2.90
CA ARG A 9 25.18 -26.33 -1.90
C ARG A 9 23.67 -26.12 -1.91
N THR A 10 23.09 -25.93 -3.10
CA THR A 10 21.66 -25.60 -3.23
C THR A 10 20.73 -26.78 -3.04
N HIS A 11 21.13 -27.98 -3.47
CA HIS A 11 20.25 -29.16 -3.43
C HIS A 11 20.47 -30.04 -2.20
N ASP A 12 21.68 -30.08 -1.65
CA ASP A 12 21.98 -30.97 -0.52
C ASP A 12 22.19 -30.16 0.76
N LEU A 13 23.09 -29.18 0.74
CA LEU A 13 23.54 -28.52 1.96
C LEU A 13 22.50 -27.57 2.56
N PHE A 14 21.98 -26.63 1.77
CA PHE A 14 20.99 -25.66 2.26
C PHE A 14 19.68 -26.33 2.68
N PRO A 15 19.08 -27.27 1.93
CA PRO A 15 17.86 -27.94 2.36
C PRO A 15 18.04 -28.76 3.63
N THR A 16 19.22 -29.34 3.85
CA THR A 16 19.54 -30.08 5.08
C THR A 16 19.67 -29.16 6.29
N LEU A 17 20.29 -27.98 6.12
CA LEU A 17 20.59 -27.07 7.23
C LEU A 17 19.50 -26.01 7.49
N ARG A 18 18.53 -25.83 6.58
CA ARG A 18 17.54 -24.72 6.66
C ARG A 18 16.70 -24.68 7.93
N TYR A 19 16.50 -25.82 8.61
CA TYR A 19 15.75 -25.91 9.86
C TYR A 19 16.65 -26.08 11.10
N ASN A 20 17.97 -26.07 10.93
CA ASN A 20 18.89 -26.13 12.04
C ASN A 20 19.01 -24.74 12.68
N MET A 21 18.43 -24.58 13.87
CA MET A 21 18.42 -23.29 14.57
C MET A 21 19.82 -22.75 14.92
N LEU A 22 20.84 -23.59 15.08
CA LEU A 22 22.21 -23.11 15.30
C LEU A 22 22.76 -22.42 14.05
N VAL A 23 22.50 -22.98 12.87
CA VAL A 23 22.90 -22.39 11.58
C VAL A 23 22.12 -21.11 11.30
N VAL A 24 20.80 -21.14 11.53
CA VAL A 24 19.94 -19.96 11.38
C VAL A 24 20.40 -18.84 12.31
N ASN A 25 20.62 -19.13 13.59
CA ASN A 25 21.10 -18.14 14.56
C ASN A 25 22.47 -17.59 14.19
N TYR A 26 23.39 -18.42 13.70
CA TYR A 26 24.69 -17.94 13.23
C TYR A 26 24.54 -16.98 12.04
N PHE A 27 23.75 -17.35 11.03
CA PHE A 27 23.51 -16.50 9.87
C PHE A 27 22.89 -15.15 10.28
N LEU A 28 21.87 -15.19 11.14
CA LEU A 28 21.20 -13.99 11.63
C LEU A 28 22.16 -13.08 12.43
N ASN A 29 22.91 -13.64 13.40
CA ASN A 29 23.77 -12.84 14.28
C ASN A 29 24.99 -12.23 13.58
N TYR A 30 25.55 -12.90 12.57
CA TYR A 30 26.81 -12.47 11.97
C TYR A 30 26.66 -11.80 10.59
N PHE A 31 25.57 -12.04 9.87
CA PHE A 31 25.37 -11.49 8.52
C PHE A 31 24.16 -10.55 8.43
N VAL A 32 23.03 -10.93 9.05
CA VAL A 32 21.79 -10.15 8.93
C VAL A 32 21.74 -9.01 9.95
N PHE A 33 21.77 -9.31 11.25
CA PHE A 33 21.60 -8.31 12.31
C PHE A 33 22.65 -7.19 12.32
N PRO A 34 23.95 -7.44 12.06
CA PRO A 34 24.93 -6.35 12.02
C PRO A 34 24.63 -5.32 10.92
N ARG A 35 23.97 -5.73 9.84
CA ARG A 35 23.59 -4.88 8.70
C ARG A 35 22.20 -4.27 8.88
N GLU A 36 21.22 -5.10 9.18
CA GLU A 36 19.79 -4.76 9.16
C GLU A 36 19.24 -4.36 10.54
N ALA A 37 19.85 -4.81 11.63
CA ALA A 37 19.43 -4.55 13.01
C ALA A 37 20.49 -3.75 13.78
N LYS A 38 21.07 -2.74 13.13
CA LYS A 38 22.11 -1.87 13.70
C LYS A 38 21.61 -1.21 14.99
N GLN A 39 22.09 -1.68 16.14
CA GLN A 39 21.77 -1.10 17.43
C GLN A 39 22.84 -0.11 17.85
N PHE A 40 22.41 1.05 18.34
CA PHE A 40 23.29 2.03 18.97
C PHE A 40 23.35 1.75 20.48
N PRO A 41 24.52 1.84 21.14
CA PRO A 41 24.65 1.62 22.59
C PRO A 41 23.71 2.51 23.41
N HIS A 42 23.40 3.69 22.87
CA HIS A 42 22.40 4.60 23.38
C HIS A 42 21.49 5.01 22.24
N LYS A 43 20.18 4.88 22.46
CA LYS A 43 19.15 5.39 21.57
C LYS A 43 18.40 6.48 22.32
N ILE A 44 18.36 7.68 21.78
CA ILE A 44 17.43 8.70 22.27
C ILE A 44 16.04 8.22 21.83
N VAL A 45 15.26 7.74 22.80
CA VAL A 45 13.87 7.35 22.59
C VAL A 45 13.04 8.36 23.36
N SER A 46 12.09 8.97 22.66
CA SER A 46 11.06 9.78 23.28
C SER A 46 9.73 9.28 22.73
N SER A 47 8.83 8.87 23.61
CA SER A 47 7.44 8.60 23.26
C SER A 47 6.61 9.87 23.36
N ALA A 48 5.39 9.85 22.82
CA ALA A 48 4.42 10.92 23.03
C ALA A 48 4.11 11.13 24.53
N TRP A 49 4.19 10.07 25.33
CA TRP A 49 4.05 10.11 26.79
C TRP A 49 5.23 10.80 27.48
N ASP A 50 6.46 10.53 27.05
CA ASP A 50 7.65 11.23 27.56
C ASP A 50 7.63 12.72 27.20
N LEU A 51 7.09 13.05 26.02
CA LEU A 51 6.91 14.42 25.57
C LEU A 51 5.87 15.16 26.41
N SER A 52 4.73 14.53 26.71
CA SER A 52 3.58 15.12 27.38
C SER A 52 3.61 15.09 28.91
N SER A 53 4.67 14.55 29.52
CA SER A 53 4.82 14.48 30.97
C SER A 53 4.60 15.84 31.65
N SER A 54 3.75 15.84 32.67
CA SER A 54 3.44 16.97 33.58
C SER A 54 4.64 17.67 34.22
N ASN A 55 5.85 17.08 34.21
CA ASN A 55 7.07 17.71 34.73
C ASN A 55 7.69 18.78 33.81
N ARG A 56 7.01 19.21 32.75
CA ARG A 56 7.53 20.20 31.80
C ARG A 56 6.93 21.60 32.00
N SER A 57 7.77 22.61 31.80
CA SER A 57 7.38 24.03 31.86
C SER A 57 6.77 24.57 30.56
N ASN A 58 6.86 23.82 29.45
CA ASN A 58 6.47 24.28 28.12
C ASN A 58 5.09 23.77 27.74
N ILE A 59 4.29 24.62 27.10
CA ILE A 59 3.00 24.24 26.51
C ILE A 59 3.25 23.33 25.31
N ILE A 60 2.52 22.22 25.25
CA ILE A 60 2.60 21.26 24.15
C ILE A 60 1.28 21.35 23.38
N THR A 61 1.40 21.63 22.10
CA THR A 61 0.29 21.59 21.15
C THR A 61 0.67 20.66 20.01
N GLY A 62 -0.27 19.83 19.59
CA GLY A 62 -0.09 18.93 18.46
C GLY A 62 -1.39 18.81 17.68
N PHE A 63 -1.29 18.33 16.45
CA PHE A 63 -2.44 17.95 15.65
C PHE A 63 -2.66 16.46 15.84
N SER A 64 -3.78 16.06 16.45
CA SER A 64 -4.25 14.69 16.31
C SER A 64 -4.71 14.52 14.87
N GLY A 65 -4.34 13.40 14.25
CA GLY A 65 -4.81 13.05 12.90
C GLY A 65 -6.30 12.74 12.94
N THR A 66 -6.66 11.47 12.86
CA THR A 66 -8.06 11.05 13.00
C THR A 66 -8.47 10.99 14.48
N ASN A 67 -9.75 11.29 14.74
CA ASN A 67 -10.34 11.32 16.08
C ASN A 67 -10.35 9.94 16.76
N ASP A 68 -10.21 8.86 15.98
CA ASP A 68 -10.17 7.47 16.46
C ASP A 68 -9.06 7.22 17.49
N THR A 69 -8.02 8.05 17.48
CA THR A 69 -6.86 7.94 18.37
C THR A 69 -7.02 8.67 19.70
N GLN A 70 -8.15 9.31 19.96
CA GLN A 70 -8.41 10.06 21.20
C GLN A 70 -8.13 9.22 22.47
N LEU A 71 -8.54 7.95 22.46
CA LEU A 71 -8.36 7.03 23.59
C LEU A 71 -6.89 6.63 23.80
N LEU A 72 -6.02 6.88 22.82
CA LEU A 72 -4.59 6.57 22.86
C LEU A 72 -3.75 7.80 23.25
N LEU A 73 -4.38 8.96 23.44
CA LEU A 73 -3.67 10.17 23.83
C LEU A 73 -3.06 10.03 25.23
N PRO A 74 -1.90 10.65 25.48
CA PRO A 74 -1.35 10.74 26.81
C PRO A 74 -2.32 11.35 27.82
N ILE A 75 -2.27 10.89 29.08
CA ILE A 75 -3.21 11.27 30.15
C ILE A 75 -3.23 12.79 30.42
N ASP A 76 -2.08 13.43 30.23
CA ASP A 76 -1.88 14.87 30.43
C ASP A 76 -2.30 15.68 29.19
N ILE A 77 -2.61 15.03 28.06
CA ILE A 77 -3.04 15.66 26.81
C ILE A 77 -4.56 15.70 26.74
N ARG A 78 -5.10 16.88 26.47
CA ARG A 78 -6.53 17.09 26.25
C ARG A 78 -6.76 17.45 24.79
N GLN A 79 -7.59 16.68 24.12
CA GLN A 79 -8.04 17.02 22.78
C GLN A 79 -8.99 18.22 22.86
N CYS A 80 -8.72 19.22 22.02
CA CYS A 80 -9.51 20.44 21.93
C CYS A 80 -10.22 20.48 20.59
N ASP A 81 -11.30 19.71 20.47
CA ASP A 81 -12.06 19.62 19.23
C ASP A 81 -12.77 20.94 18.92
N LEU A 82 -12.67 21.36 17.67
CA LEU A 82 -13.41 22.50 17.17
C LEU A 82 -14.86 22.06 16.91
N PRO A 83 -15.89 22.74 17.47
CA PRO A 83 -17.29 22.37 17.25
C PRO A 83 -17.68 22.27 15.77
N GLN A 84 -17.05 23.06 14.91
CA GLN A 84 -17.27 23.04 13.46
C GLN A 84 -16.80 21.73 12.80
N LEU A 85 -15.80 21.06 13.38
CA LEU A 85 -15.20 19.83 12.85
C LEU A 85 -15.79 18.55 13.44
N GLN A 86 -16.63 18.63 14.48
CA GLN A 86 -17.25 17.44 15.09
C GLN A 86 -18.09 16.59 14.11
N LYS A 87 -18.49 17.17 12.97
CA LYS A 87 -19.25 16.47 11.93
C LYS A 87 -18.37 15.59 11.03
N THR A 88 -17.04 15.72 11.05
CA THR A 88 -16.16 14.98 10.13
C THR A 88 -16.27 13.47 10.29
N ASP A 89 -16.44 12.99 11.52
CA ASP A 89 -16.58 11.56 11.79
C ASP A 89 -17.89 11.03 11.19
N ALA A 90 -18.97 11.81 11.30
CA ALA A 90 -20.25 11.50 10.66
C ALA A 90 -20.17 11.56 9.13
N ILE A 91 -19.28 12.39 8.55
CA ILE A 91 -19.06 12.43 7.09
C ILE A 91 -18.45 11.11 6.61
N VAL A 92 -17.48 10.54 7.33
CA VAL A 92 -16.90 9.24 6.96
C VAL A 92 -17.96 8.16 6.96
N VAL A 93 -18.75 8.06 8.04
CA VAL A 93 -19.86 7.10 8.12
C VAL A 93 -20.89 7.34 7.03
N ASN A 94 -21.27 8.59 6.79
CA ASN A 94 -22.22 8.95 5.73
C ASN A 94 -21.69 8.57 4.34
N ASN A 95 -20.39 8.69 4.09
CA ASN A 95 -19.76 8.26 2.84
C ASN A 95 -19.80 6.73 2.71
N LEU A 96 -19.47 6.00 3.77
CA LEU A 96 -19.52 4.52 3.76
C LEU A 96 -20.94 3.98 3.55
N LEU A 97 -21.95 4.67 4.06
CA LEU A 97 -23.37 4.29 3.94
C LEU A 97 -24.06 4.84 2.68
N GLN A 98 -23.31 5.42 1.74
CA GLN A 98 -23.91 5.82 0.47
C GLN A 98 -24.39 4.59 -0.32
N PRO A 99 -25.52 4.68 -1.06
CA PRO A 99 -26.07 3.56 -1.83
C PRO A 99 -25.07 2.91 -2.80
N GLU A 100 -24.13 3.69 -3.33
CA GLU A 100 -23.05 3.24 -4.21
C GLU A 100 -22.12 2.22 -3.54
N ASN A 101 -22.01 2.24 -2.21
CA ASN A 101 -21.19 1.34 -1.41
C ASN A 101 -21.96 0.14 -0.85
N GLU A 102 -23.26 0.00 -1.13
CA GLU A 102 -24.08 -1.11 -0.63
C GLU A 102 -23.89 -2.42 -1.41
N SER A 103 -23.25 -2.36 -2.58
CA SER A 103 -22.98 -3.52 -3.44
C SER A 103 -21.62 -4.13 -3.10
N TYR A 104 -21.58 -5.47 -2.97
CA TYR A 104 -20.33 -6.21 -2.85
C TYR A 104 -20.31 -7.42 -3.80
N GLN A 105 -19.11 -7.81 -4.19
CA GLN A 105 -18.86 -9.02 -4.97
C GLN A 105 -17.95 -9.93 -4.15
N TYR A 106 -18.33 -11.19 -3.99
CA TYR A 106 -17.47 -12.17 -3.35
C TYR A 106 -16.53 -12.82 -4.37
N LEU A 107 -15.33 -13.19 -3.91
CA LEU A 107 -14.35 -13.94 -4.68
C LEU A 107 -14.26 -15.38 -4.13
N PRO A 108 -14.03 -16.38 -5.00
CA PRO A 108 -13.71 -17.72 -4.54
C PRO A 108 -12.36 -17.73 -3.79
N ILE A 109 -12.18 -18.68 -2.87
CA ILE A 109 -10.98 -18.79 -2.02
C ILE A 109 -9.67 -18.84 -2.83
N ASN A 110 -9.70 -19.45 -4.02
CA ASN A 110 -8.54 -19.59 -4.90
C ASN A 110 -8.66 -18.70 -6.16
N ALA A 111 -9.24 -17.51 -6.03
CA ALA A 111 -9.31 -16.57 -7.13
C ALA A 111 -7.89 -16.16 -7.58
N THR A 112 -7.58 -16.33 -8.86
CA THR A 112 -6.36 -15.80 -9.46
C THR A 112 -6.53 -14.31 -9.77
N SER A 113 -5.42 -13.57 -9.90
CA SER A 113 -5.45 -12.17 -10.36
C SER A 113 -6.27 -12.01 -11.65
N GLU A 114 -6.15 -12.96 -12.58
CA GLU A 114 -6.91 -12.93 -13.83
C GLU A 114 -8.43 -13.06 -13.62
N HIS A 115 -8.86 -13.92 -12.68
CA HIS A 115 -10.28 -14.03 -12.34
C HIS A 115 -10.81 -12.73 -11.73
N ILE A 116 -10.03 -12.10 -10.85
CA ILE A 116 -10.38 -10.85 -10.20
C ILE A 116 -10.49 -9.72 -11.23
N LEU A 117 -9.47 -9.55 -12.08
CA LEU A 117 -9.49 -8.52 -13.13
C LEU A 117 -10.65 -8.73 -14.10
N ASN A 118 -10.95 -9.98 -14.48
CA ASN A 118 -12.11 -10.28 -15.32
C ASN A 118 -13.43 -9.86 -14.66
N LYS A 119 -13.59 -10.04 -13.34
CA LYS A 119 -14.78 -9.53 -12.63
C LYS A 119 -14.84 -8.00 -12.64
N ILE A 120 -13.71 -7.33 -12.43
CA ILE A 120 -13.61 -5.86 -12.41
C ILE A 120 -13.94 -5.27 -13.79
N VAL A 121 -13.33 -5.80 -14.86
CA VAL A 121 -13.53 -5.33 -16.24
C VAL A 121 -14.97 -5.54 -16.73
N ASN A 122 -15.62 -6.61 -16.27
CA ASN A 122 -17.00 -6.93 -16.63
C ASN A 122 -18.04 -6.43 -15.61
N TYR A 123 -17.61 -5.64 -14.63
CA TYR A 123 -18.54 -5.04 -13.69
C TYR A 123 -19.52 -4.11 -14.42
N LYS A 124 -20.75 -3.99 -13.90
CA LYS A 124 -21.81 -3.22 -14.55
C LYS A 124 -21.41 -1.75 -14.75
N GLU A 125 -20.63 -1.23 -13.81
CA GLU A 125 -20.13 0.14 -13.81
C GLU A 125 -18.62 0.12 -14.12
N SER A 126 -18.13 1.23 -14.66
CA SER A 126 -16.73 1.32 -15.08
C SER A 126 -15.84 1.54 -13.87
N ILE A 127 -15.12 0.50 -13.46
CA ILE A 127 -14.06 0.63 -12.44
C ILE A 127 -12.80 1.20 -13.09
N ASN A 128 -12.26 2.26 -12.49
CA ASN A 128 -11.06 2.94 -12.97
C ASN A 128 -9.90 2.86 -11.99
N VAL A 129 -10.18 2.54 -10.72
CA VAL A 129 -9.16 2.45 -9.67
C VAL A 129 -9.28 1.09 -8.99
N ILE A 130 -8.15 0.43 -8.76
CA ILE A 130 -8.04 -0.74 -7.88
C ILE A 130 -7.25 -0.28 -6.67
N LEU A 131 -7.85 -0.42 -5.48
CA LEU A 131 -7.18 -0.19 -4.20
C LEU A 131 -6.83 -1.55 -3.59
N ASP A 132 -5.62 -2.04 -3.86
CA ASP A 132 -5.15 -3.32 -3.32
C ASP A 132 -4.64 -3.16 -1.88
N ILE A 133 -5.60 -3.04 -0.96
CA ILE A 133 -5.38 -2.96 0.48
C ILE A 133 -5.53 -4.38 1.04
N GLY A 134 -4.41 -4.98 1.48
CA GLY A 134 -4.38 -6.36 1.99
C GLY A 134 -3.82 -7.43 1.05
N ALA A 135 -3.21 -7.03 -0.07
CA ALA A 135 -2.47 -7.90 -1.00
C ALA A 135 -3.33 -9.01 -1.62
N LEU A 136 -4.47 -8.65 -2.20
CA LEU A 136 -5.37 -9.56 -2.89
C LEU A 136 -4.73 -10.13 -4.18
N PHE A 137 -3.91 -9.33 -4.86
CA PHE A 137 -3.21 -9.74 -6.08
C PHE A 137 -1.86 -10.39 -5.76
N ILE A 138 -1.90 -11.66 -5.34
CA ILE A 138 -0.72 -12.39 -4.88
C ILE A 138 0.22 -12.90 -6.00
N ASP A 139 -0.27 -13.01 -7.24
CA ASP A 139 0.45 -13.62 -8.38
C ASP A 139 1.04 -12.62 -9.38
N GLY A 140 1.40 -11.42 -8.92
CA GLY A 140 2.08 -10.43 -9.77
C GLY A 140 2.63 -9.23 -9.02
N THR A 141 3.54 -8.51 -9.68
CA THR A 141 3.92 -7.15 -9.25
C THR A 141 2.85 -6.14 -9.66
N ASN A 142 2.86 -4.94 -9.07
CA ASN A 142 1.99 -3.84 -9.47
C ASN A 142 1.98 -3.62 -10.99
N ARG A 143 3.16 -3.72 -11.62
CA ARG A 143 3.33 -3.65 -13.07
C ARG A 143 2.57 -4.74 -13.80
N ASP A 144 2.71 -5.99 -13.35
CA ASP A 144 2.07 -7.13 -14.01
C ASP A 144 0.55 -7.00 -13.97
N ILE A 145 0.00 -6.60 -12.83
CA ILE A 145 -1.45 -6.42 -12.66
C ILE A 145 -1.95 -5.25 -13.50
N ALA A 146 -1.27 -4.10 -13.46
CA ALA A 146 -1.62 -2.93 -14.25
C ALA A 146 -1.60 -3.20 -15.76
N ILE A 147 -0.60 -3.92 -16.27
CA ILE A 147 -0.50 -4.29 -17.68
C ILE A 147 -1.59 -5.29 -18.08
N LYS A 148 -1.82 -6.33 -17.25
CA LYS A 148 -2.91 -7.30 -17.49
C LYS A 148 -4.26 -6.58 -17.56
N TRP A 149 -4.53 -5.69 -16.60
CA TRP A 149 -5.76 -4.92 -16.56
C TRP A 149 -5.89 -3.98 -17.76
N LEU A 150 -4.82 -3.28 -18.15
CA LEU A 150 -4.80 -2.46 -19.35
C LEU A 150 -5.23 -3.28 -20.56
N ASN A 151 -4.58 -4.43 -20.78
CA ASN A 151 -4.85 -5.30 -21.93
C ASN A 151 -6.30 -5.81 -22.01
N GLN A 152 -6.93 -6.07 -20.86
CA GLN A 152 -8.33 -6.48 -20.78
C GLN A 152 -9.32 -5.31 -20.90
N SER A 153 -8.88 -4.08 -20.60
CA SER A 153 -9.72 -2.88 -20.66
C SER A 153 -10.07 -2.46 -22.08
N ASN A 154 -11.21 -1.78 -22.24
CA ASN A 154 -11.70 -1.31 -23.54
C ASN A 154 -10.74 -0.30 -24.20
N LYS A 155 -10.17 -0.67 -25.35
CA LYS A 155 -9.18 0.11 -26.11
C LYS A 155 -9.67 1.47 -26.59
N ASN A 156 -10.98 1.67 -26.73
CA ASN A 156 -11.52 2.96 -27.15
C ASN A 156 -11.63 3.95 -25.97
N LYS A 157 -11.63 3.44 -24.73
CA LYS A 157 -11.81 4.23 -23.51
C LYS A 157 -10.51 4.42 -22.74
N ILE A 158 -9.71 3.37 -22.60
CA ILE A 158 -8.51 3.34 -21.75
C ILE A 158 -7.26 3.21 -22.61
N ASP A 159 -6.36 4.17 -22.49
CA ASP A 159 -5.08 4.22 -23.20
C ASP A 159 -3.90 3.85 -22.30
N TYR A 160 -4.01 4.12 -21.00
CA TYR A 160 -2.90 4.02 -20.06
C TYR A 160 -3.25 3.26 -18.78
N ALA A 161 -2.26 2.59 -18.20
CA ALA A 161 -2.33 2.08 -16.83
C ALA A 161 -1.27 2.75 -15.97
N ILE A 162 -1.68 3.16 -14.78
CA ILE A 162 -0.87 3.89 -13.81
C ILE A 162 -0.70 3.00 -12.58
N TYR A 163 0.53 2.86 -12.13
CA TYR A 163 0.88 2.03 -10.98
C TYR A 163 2.16 2.54 -10.32
N PHE A 164 2.44 2.04 -9.12
CA PHE A 164 3.71 2.30 -8.45
C PHE A 164 4.76 1.25 -8.82
N ASP A 165 5.92 1.71 -9.25
CA ASP A 165 7.13 0.91 -9.36
C ASP A 165 8.18 1.44 -8.38
N SER A 166 8.44 0.69 -7.31
CA SER A 166 9.10 1.24 -6.13
C SER A 166 8.37 2.51 -5.66
N ASP A 167 9.08 3.59 -5.31
CA ASP A 167 8.46 4.83 -4.82
C ASP A 167 8.04 5.81 -5.93
N SER A 168 7.94 5.38 -7.19
CA SER A 168 7.65 6.26 -8.33
C SER A 168 6.37 5.87 -9.06
N ILE A 169 5.59 6.87 -9.47
CA ILE A 169 4.39 6.67 -10.28
C ILE A 169 4.81 6.46 -11.73
N VAL A 170 4.49 5.28 -12.25
CA VAL A 170 4.80 4.85 -13.61
C VAL A 170 3.53 4.70 -14.42
N VAL A 171 3.63 5.09 -15.69
CA VAL A 171 2.57 4.96 -16.69
C VAL A 171 3.01 3.97 -17.74
N CYS A 172 2.12 3.03 -18.08
CA CYS A 172 2.28 2.11 -19.19
C CYS A 172 1.24 2.40 -20.27
N ASP A 173 1.66 2.51 -21.53
CA ASP A 173 0.76 2.64 -22.68
C ASP A 173 0.38 1.27 -23.29
N ARG A 174 -0.49 1.27 -24.29
CA ARG A 174 -0.91 0.06 -25.01
C ARG A 174 0.20 -0.63 -25.80
N GLN A 175 1.30 0.08 -26.08
CA GLN A 175 2.49 -0.44 -26.75
C GLN A 175 3.53 -0.99 -25.75
N LEU A 176 3.21 -0.98 -24.45
CA LEU A 176 4.09 -1.41 -23.36
C LEU A 176 5.31 -0.49 -23.16
N HIS A 177 5.22 0.76 -23.58
CA HIS A 177 6.20 1.76 -23.19
C HIS A 177 5.89 2.31 -21.80
N HIS A 178 6.96 2.61 -21.07
CA HIS A 178 6.89 3.08 -19.70
C HIS A 178 7.40 4.52 -19.58
N TYR A 179 6.64 5.35 -18.87
CA TYR A 179 6.92 6.76 -18.68
C TYR A 179 6.75 7.15 -17.21
N ARG A 180 7.45 8.21 -16.78
CA ARG A 180 7.09 8.89 -15.53
C ARG A 180 5.78 9.61 -15.71
N PHE A 181 4.92 9.55 -14.70
CA PHE A 181 3.58 10.13 -14.75
C PHE A 181 3.60 11.62 -15.10
N GLU A 182 4.46 12.40 -14.46
CA GLU A 182 4.53 13.87 -14.60
C GLU A 182 4.91 14.32 -16.01
N THR A 183 5.63 13.48 -16.75
CA THR A 183 6.09 13.78 -18.12
C THR A 183 5.24 13.10 -19.19
N SER A 184 4.25 12.32 -18.80
CA SER A 184 3.44 11.53 -19.73
C SER A 184 2.14 12.26 -20.10
N PRO A 185 1.58 12.00 -21.30
CA PRO A 185 0.25 12.50 -21.67
C PRO A 185 -0.88 12.02 -20.75
N ALA A 186 -0.66 10.95 -19.97
CA ALA A 186 -1.63 10.42 -19.03
C ALA A 186 -1.96 11.41 -17.90
N SER A 187 -1.00 12.26 -17.50
CA SER A 187 -1.21 13.28 -16.46
C SER A 187 -2.31 14.29 -16.80
N GLU A 188 -2.51 14.56 -18.10
CA GLU A 188 -3.55 15.46 -18.61
C GLU A 188 -4.83 14.73 -19.06
N ARG A 189 -4.78 13.39 -19.15
CA ARG A 189 -5.85 12.54 -19.70
C ARG A 189 -6.23 11.42 -18.75
N LEU A 190 -6.44 11.79 -17.47
CA LEU A 190 -6.75 10.83 -16.41
C LEU A 190 -8.03 10.03 -16.70
N ASP A 191 -8.98 10.61 -17.45
CA ASP A 191 -10.22 9.96 -17.90
C ASP A 191 -9.99 8.72 -18.77
N ARG A 192 -8.78 8.58 -19.34
CA ARG A 192 -8.37 7.44 -20.18
C ARG A 192 -7.37 6.53 -19.49
N CYS A 193 -7.27 6.62 -18.17
CA CYS A 193 -6.34 5.86 -17.36
C CYS A 193 -7.08 4.88 -16.43
N VAL A 194 -6.42 3.76 -16.15
CA VAL A 194 -6.74 2.89 -15.01
C VAL A 194 -5.61 2.95 -13.99
N PHE A 195 -5.94 2.85 -12.70
CA PHE A 195 -5.01 3.06 -11.59
C PHE A 195 -4.94 1.84 -10.70
N TYR A 196 -3.80 1.17 -10.66
CA TYR A 196 -3.53 0.11 -9.71
C TYR A 196 -2.70 0.65 -8.55
N LEU A 197 -3.27 0.71 -7.36
CA LEU A 197 -2.65 1.33 -6.20
C LEU A 197 -2.58 0.33 -5.04
N ASP A 198 -1.38 0.04 -4.55
CA ASP A 198 -1.15 -0.88 -3.43
C ASP A 198 -1.21 -0.16 -2.06
N GLU A 199 -1.30 -0.92 -0.97
CA GLU A 199 -1.34 -0.34 0.38
C GLU A 199 -0.11 0.51 0.72
N ILE A 200 1.08 0.09 0.29
CA ILE A 200 2.34 0.72 0.71
C ILE A 200 2.45 2.14 0.15
N HIS A 201 2.10 2.34 -1.13
CA HIS A 201 2.32 3.59 -1.84
C HIS A 201 1.06 4.47 -1.95
N THR A 202 -0.12 3.96 -1.60
CA THR A 202 -1.34 4.77 -1.50
C THR A 202 -1.28 5.81 -0.38
N ARG A 203 -0.52 5.53 0.70
CA ARG A 203 -0.42 6.44 1.85
C ARG A 203 0.34 7.72 1.48
N GLY A 204 -0.37 8.85 1.50
CA GLY A 204 0.21 10.17 1.25
C GLY A 204 0.26 10.58 -0.22
N THR A 205 -0.31 9.78 -1.13
CA THR A 205 -0.46 10.14 -2.55
C THR A 205 -1.82 10.79 -2.80
N ASP A 206 -1.83 11.94 -3.49
CA ASP A 206 -3.05 12.68 -3.84
C ASP A 206 -3.26 12.66 -5.36
N PHE A 207 -4.16 11.78 -5.83
CA PHE A 207 -4.62 11.77 -7.21
C PHE A 207 -5.93 12.54 -7.35
N ARG A 208 -5.95 13.53 -8.24
CA ARG A 208 -7.16 14.27 -8.59
C ARG A 208 -7.97 13.50 -9.64
N PHE A 209 -8.69 12.48 -9.20
CA PHE A 209 -9.50 11.67 -10.11
C PHE A 209 -10.62 12.49 -10.78
N PRO A 210 -10.90 12.25 -12.07
CA PRO A 210 -12.06 12.83 -12.74
C PRO A 210 -13.38 12.44 -12.06
N SER A 211 -14.39 13.30 -12.20
CA SER A 211 -15.73 13.02 -11.67
C SER A 211 -16.30 11.74 -12.29
N GLY A 212 -16.90 10.90 -11.44
CA GLY A 212 -17.51 9.63 -11.86
C GLY A 212 -16.56 8.43 -11.88
N PHE A 213 -15.29 8.61 -11.47
CA PHE A 213 -14.38 7.50 -11.24
C PHE A 213 -14.88 6.60 -10.11
N GLN A 214 -14.75 5.30 -10.30
CA GLN A 214 -15.07 4.30 -9.29
C GLN A 214 -13.86 3.44 -8.96
N ALA A 215 -13.79 3.06 -7.69
CA ALA A 215 -12.78 2.16 -7.15
C ALA A 215 -13.38 0.79 -6.85
N ALA A 216 -12.59 -0.26 -7.02
CA ALA A 216 -12.86 -1.61 -6.53
C ALA A 216 -11.75 -2.06 -5.56
#